data_AF-A0A521L4P9-F1
#
_entry.id   AF-A0A521L4P9-F1
#
_cell.length_a   1.000
_cell.length_b   1.000
_cell.length_c   1.000
_cell.angle_alpha   90.00
_cell.angle_beta   90.00
_cell.angle_gamma   90.00
#
_symmetry.space_group_name_H-M   'P 1'
#
loop_
_entity.id
_entity.type
_entity.pdbx_description
1 polymer ?
#
loop_
_entity_poly.entity_id
_entity_poly.type
_entity_poly.pdbx_seq_one_letter_code
_entity_poly.pdbx_strand_id
1 'polypeptide(L)'
;MSDDFTPDQKRYLEGFMSGMQSARTARGLAPLGSGAGSAASAPAGPDKGHLAAQARTVAAGGKLSDPEKWKAAEHPFDAYARFKTQAESGAYPKPDDNFRWRYHGLFYVAPAQNSYMCRLRIPNGILTHWQFAGVADLAERLGGGYAHVTTRANLQVREITAENAPGFIEGLSDLGLTAKGSGADNIRNVTGSATAGIDPLELLDTRPHARAWHHHILND
;
A
#
# COMPACT_ATOMS: atom_id res chain seq x y z
N MET A 1 -43.06 29.75 30.91
CA MET A 1 -41.77 30.08 30.27
C MET A 1 -41.28 28.78 29.66
N SER A 2 -41.04 28.69 28.34
CA SER A 2 -40.64 27.40 27.77
C SER A 2 -39.24 27.05 28.26
N ASP A 3 -39.10 25.87 28.86
CA ASP A 3 -37.85 25.24 29.32
C ASP A 3 -36.92 24.84 28.16
N ASP A 4 -36.90 25.62 27.09
CA ASP A 4 -36.18 25.30 25.88
C ASP A 4 -34.85 26.05 25.85
N PHE A 5 -33.76 25.33 25.60
CA PHE A 5 -32.44 25.95 25.53
C PHE A 5 -32.42 27.04 24.47
N THR A 6 -31.78 28.16 24.82
CA THR A 6 -31.48 29.22 23.87
C THR A 6 -30.62 28.68 22.71
N PRO A 7 -30.69 29.29 21.51
CA PRO A 7 -29.87 28.87 20.37
C PRO A 7 -28.36 28.81 20.69
N ASP A 8 -27.87 29.72 21.52
CA ASP A 8 -26.45 29.76 21.91
C ASP A 8 -26.09 28.64 22.88
N GLN A 9 -27.00 28.29 23.80
CA GLN A 9 -26.84 27.11 24.65
C GLN A 9 -26.82 25.82 23.83
N LYS A 10 -27.66 25.72 22.80
CA LYS A 10 -27.67 24.56 21.88
C LYS A 10 -26.34 24.44 21.13
N ARG A 11 -25.85 25.53 20.54
CA ARG A 11 -24.54 25.57 19.85
C ARG A 11 -23.36 25.26 20.78
N TYR A 12 -23.38 25.78 22.00
CA TYR A 12 -22.35 25.48 23.00
C TYR A 12 -22.33 23.99 23.34
N LEU A 13 -23.50 23.39 23.58
CA LEU A 13 -23.61 21.96 23.87
C LEU A 13 -23.16 21.09 22.68
N GLU A 14 -23.50 21.47 21.46
CA GLU A 14 -23.04 20.80 20.23
C GLU A 14 -21.51 20.85 20.11
N GLY A 15 -20.90 22.02 20.30
CA GLY A 15 -19.45 22.19 20.27
C GLY A 15 -18.73 21.41 21.38
N PHE A 16 -19.30 21.42 22.59
CA PHE A 16 -18.78 20.65 23.73
C PHE A 16 -18.84 19.14 23.49
N MET A 17 -19.97 18.63 22.99
CA MET A 17 -20.14 17.21 22.66
C MET A 17 -19.22 16.76 21.54
N SER A 18 -19.07 17.59 20.50
CA SER A 18 -18.14 17.36 19.40
C SER A 18 -16.69 17.26 19.91
N GLY A 19 -16.25 18.22 20.73
CA GLY A 19 -14.91 18.21 21.33
C GLY A 19 -14.66 16.99 22.23
N MET A 20 -15.66 16.59 23.03
CA MET A 20 -15.58 15.38 23.85
C MET A 20 -15.48 14.10 23.02
N GLN A 21 -16.24 13.97 21.93
CA GLN A 21 -16.14 12.82 21.04
C GLN A 21 -14.77 12.75 20.37
N SER A 22 -14.25 13.86 19.84
CA SER A 22 -12.92 13.93 19.24
C SER A 22 -11.82 13.53 20.22
N ALA A 23 -11.88 14.03 21.47
CA ALA A 23 -10.89 13.70 22.50
C ALA A 23 -10.93 12.22 22.91
N ARG A 24 -12.11 11.58 22.88
CA ARG A 24 -12.25 10.15 23.18
C ARG A 24 -11.75 9.26 22.06
N THR A 25 -12.08 9.57 20.82
CA THR A 25 -11.58 8.85 19.64
C THR A 25 -10.06 8.95 19.57
N ALA A 26 -9.48 10.13 19.85
CA ALA A 26 -8.03 10.31 19.94
C ALA A 26 -7.38 9.47 21.06
N ARG A 27 -8.14 9.08 22.09
CA ARG A 27 -7.71 8.20 23.18
C ARG A 27 -8.11 6.73 22.97
N GLY A 28 -8.59 6.36 21.78
CA GLY A 28 -9.03 4.99 21.47
C GLY A 28 -10.28 4.53 22.22
N LEU A 29 -11.05 5.46 22.82
CA LEU A 29 -12.29 5.15 23.52
C LEU A 29 -13.49 5.28 22.58
N ALA A 30 -14.48 4.40 22.77
CA ALA A 30 -15.72 4.44 22.00
C ALA A 30 -16.48 5.78 22.16
N PRO A 31 -17.18 6.25 21.10
CA PRO A 31 -18.02 7.45 21.17
C PRO A 31 -19.05 7.38 22.29
N LEU A 32 -19.37 8.51 22.93
CA LEU A 32 -20.50 8.56 23.85
C LEU A 32 -21.79 8.23 23.08
N GLY A 33 -22.59 7.30 23.60
CA GLY A 33 -23.87 6.89 23.01
C GLY A 33 -23.82 5.65 22.10
N SER A 34 -22.64 5.06 21.86
CA SER A 34 -22.56 3.76 21.19
C SER A 34 -22.98 2.65 22.16
N GLY A 35 -24.28 2.36 22.23
CA GLY A 35 -24.78 1.12 22.83
C GLY A 35 -24.16 -0.10 22.16
N ALA A 36 -24.03 -1.19 22.91
CA ALA A 36 -23.53 -2.48 22.44
C ALA A 36 -24.43 -3.03 21.31
N GLY A 37 -24.15 -2.64 20.08
CA GLY A 37 -24.99 -3.01 18.94
C GLY A 37 -24.79 -2.16 17.69
N SER A 38 -23.67 -1.44 17.53
CA SER A 38 -23.32 -0.93 16.20
C SER A 38 -23.05 -2.13 15.30
N ALA A 39 -24.06 -2.54 14.52
CA ALA A 39 -23.87 -3.45 13.41
C ALA A 39 -22.68 -2.91 12.61
N ALA A 40 -21.64 -3.73 12.48
CA ALA A 40 -20.45 -3.36 11.73
C ALA A 40 -20.91 -2.82 10.37
N SER A 41 -20.53 -1.58 10.06
CA SER A 41 -20.89 -0.94 8.79
C SER A 41 -20.52 -1.89 7.65
N ALA A 42 -21.43 -2.07 6.69
CA ALA A 42 -21.17 -2.92 5.54
C ALA A 42 -19.84 -2.51 4.89
N PRO A 43 -18.98 -3.47 4.49
CA PRO A 43 -17.73 -3.16 3.82
C PRO A 43 -17.94 -2.20 2.65
N ALA A 44 -17.19 -1.11 2.63
CA ALA A 44 -17.22 -0.10 1.57
C ALA A 44 -15.83 0.01 0.92
N GLY A 45 -15.77 0.63 -0.26
CA GLY A 45 -14.52 0.77 -1.01
C GLY A 45 -14.14 -0.47 -1.84
N PRO A 46 -12.92 -0.49 -2.38
CA PRO A 46 -12.45 -1.50 -3.34
C PRO A 46 -12.46 -2.92 -2.77
N ASP A 47 -12.18 -3.08 -1.47
CA ASP A 47 -12.11 -4.37 -0.79
C ASP A 47 -13.47 -4.96 -0.42
N LYS A 48 -14.58 -4.27 -0.70
CA LYS A 48 -15.93 -4.70 -0.32
C LYS A 48 -16.24 -6.14 -0.79
N GLY A 49 -15.94 -6.45 -2.04
CA GLY A 49 -16.21 -7.76 -2.62
C GLY A 49 -15.42 -8.87 -1.91
N HIS A 50 -14.16 -8.55 -1.57
CA HIS A 50 -13.25 -9.45 -0.88
C HIS A 50 -13.66 -9.70 0.56
N LEU A 51 -13.98 -8.64 1.32
CA LEU A 51 -14.46 -8.74 2.69
C LEU A 51 -15.79 -9.51 2.78
N ALA A 52 -16.69 -9.29 1.82
CA ALA A 52 -17.93 -10.06 1.73
C ALA A 52 -17.66 -11.55 1.45
N ALA A 53 -16.66 -11.88 0.63
CA ALA A 53 -16.26 -13.26 0.38
C ALA A 53 -15.69 -13.94 1.63
N GLN A 54 -14.78 -13.26 2.35
CA GLN A 54 -14.23 -13.76 3.62
C GLN A 54 -15.34 -14.03 4.65
N ALA A 55 -16.28 -13.09 4.80
CA ALA A 55 -17.41 -13.25 5.72
C ALA A 55 -18.27 -14.47 5.36
N ARG A 56 -18.56 -14.69 4.06
CA ARG A 56 -19.28 -15.89 3.61
C ARG A 56 -18.53 -17.18 3.93
N THR A 57 -17.21 -17.20 3.73
CA THR A 57 -16.38 -18.38 4.04
C THR A 57 -16.42 -18.72 5.53
N VAL A 58 -16.28 -17.73 6.41
CA VAL A 58 -16.34 -17.92 7.86
C VAL A 58 -17.73 -18.35 8.31
N ALA A 59 -18.79 -17.73 7.77
CA ALA A 59 -20.18 -18.09 8.08
C ALA A 59 -20.51 -19.54 7.68
N ALA A 60 -19.87 -20.06 6.63
CA ALA A 60 -19.99 -21.46 6.22
C ALA A 60 -19.12 -22.44 7.06
N GLY A 61 -18.46 -21.97 8.13
CA GLY A 61 -17.57 -22.78 8.97
C GLY A 61 -16.16 -22.99 8.39
N GLY A 62 -15.82 -22.29 7.30
CA GLY A 62 -14.51 -22.33 6.68
C GLY A 62 -13.46 -21.53 7.45
N LYS A 63 -12.17 -21.83 7.21
CA LYS A 63 -11.03 -21.10 7.78
C LYS A 63 -10.40 -20.20 6.73
N LEU A 64 -10.08 -18.97 7.11
CA LEU A 64 -9.28 -18.07 6.29
C LEU A 64 -7.82 -18.53 6.26
N SER A 65 -7.15 -18.30 5.13
CA SER A 65 -5.69 -18.45 5.05
C SER A 65 -5.01 -17.33 5.87
N ASP A 66 -3.74 -17.52 6.21
CA ASP A 66 -3.03 -16.51 7.03
C ASP A 66 -2.91 -15.15 6.34
N PRO A 67 -2.62 -15.04 5.03
CA PRO A 67 -2.70 -13.77 4.30
C PRO A 67 -4.04 -13.05 4.47
N GLU A 68 -5.15 -13.78 4.44
CA GLU A 68 -6.47 -13.20 4.62
C GLU A 68 -6.69 -12.68 6.04
N LYS A 69 -6.23 -13.42 7.06
CA LYS A 69 -6.24 -12.95 8.45
C LYS A 69 -5.37 -11.70 8.62
N TRP A 70 -4.19 -11.65 8.01
CA TRP A 70 -3.28 -10.51 8.12
C TRP A 70 -3.86 -9.25 7.48
N LYS A 71 -4.50 -9.38 6.31
CA LYS A 71 -5.22 -8.26 5.65
C LYS A 71 -6.40 -7.78 6.48
N ALA A 72 -7.18 -8.70 7.07
CA ALA A 72 -8.30 -8.35 7.92
C ALA A 72 -7.89 -7.66 9.22
N ALA A 73 -6.73 -8.01 9.78
CA ALA A 73 -6.20 -7.39 10.99
C ALA A 73 -5.74 -5.95 10.76
N GLU A 74 -5.12 -5.67 9.62
CA GLU A 74 -4.66 -4.33 9.25
C GLU A 74 -4.37 -4.28 7.75
N HIS A 75 -4.88 -3.25 7.09
CA HIS A 75 -4.65 -3.05 5.66
C HIS A 75 -3.15 -2.80 5.38
N PRO A 76 -2.51 -3.51 4.44
CA PRO A 76 -1.06 -3.42 4.22
C PRO A 76 -0.52 -2.01 3.91
N PHE A 77 -1.32 -1.14 3.29
CA PHE A 77 -0.91 0.25 3.03
C PHE A 77 -0.96 1.16 4.26
N ASP A 78 -1.67 0.77 5.32
CA ASP A 78 -1.74 1.55 6.57
C ASP A 78 -0.56 1.26 7.50
N ALA A 79 0.19 0.19 7.22
CA ALA A 79 1.29 -0.29 8.04
C ALA A 79 2.63 0.42 7.81
N TYR A 80 2.69 1.48 6.99
CA TYR A 80 3.96 2.14 6.62
C TYR A 80 4.70 2.77 7.82
N ALA A 81 3.97 3.34 8.79
CA ALA A 81 4.57 3.85 10.01
C ALA A 81 5.26 2.74 10.81
N ARG A 82 4.60 1.57 10.95
CA ARG A 82 5.20 0.39 11.60
C ARG A 82 6.43 -0.09 10.85
N PHE A 83 6.39 -0.12 9.51
CA PHE A 83 7.53 -0.47 8.68
C PHE A 83 8.74 0.40 8.99
N LYS A 84 8.55 1.73 9.06
CA LYS A 84 9.64 2.67 9.33
C LYS A 84 10.26 2.44 10.71
N THR A 85 9.44 2.29 11.75
CA THR A 85 9.94 1.96 13.10
C THR A 85 10.68 0.62 13.16
N GLN A 86 10.19 -0.39 12.42
CA GLN A 86 10.89 -1.68 12.33
C GLN A 86 12.27 -1.51 11.66
N ALA A 87 12.34 -0.77 10.55
CA ALA A 87 13.56 -0.50 9.81
C ALA A 87 14.60 0.26 10.64
N GLU A 88 14.19 1.23 11.47
CA GLU A 88 15.08 1.97 12.39
C GLU A 88 15.82 1.06 13.38
N SER A 89 15.22 -0.08 13.73
CA SER A 89 15.84 -1.07 14.62
C SER A 89 16.73 -2.09 13.90
N GLY A 90 16.84 -2.02 12.56
CA GLY A 90 17.54 -3.00 11.74
C GLY A 90 16.87 -4.39 11.72
N ALA A 91 15.65 -4.50 12.24
CA ALA A 91 14.95 -5.76 12.34
C ALA A 91 14.30 -6.17 11.01
N TYR A 92 14.38 -7.47 10.73
CA TYR A 92 13.69 -8.09 9.60
C TYR A 92 12.27 -8.54 9.99
N PRO A 93 11.35 -8.66 9.02
CA PRO A 93 9.94 -8.74 9.30
C PRO A 93 9.54 -10.14 9.74
N LYS A 94 8.57 -10.20 10.66
CA LYS A 94 7.83 -11.43 10.96
C LYS A 94 6.92 -11.80 9.78
N PRO A 95 6.34 -13.02 9.73
CA PRO A 95 5.61 -13.49 8.54
C PRO A 95 4.49 -12.57 8.05
N ASP A 96 3.74 -11.96 8.97
CA ASP A 96 2.64 -11.06 8.65
C ASP A 96 3.13 -9.71 8.10
N ASP A 97 4.17 -9.14 8.70
CA ASP A 97 4.84 -7.95 8.17
C ASP A 97 5.54 -8.22 6.83
N ASN A 98 6.16 -9.39 6.67
CA ASN A 98 6.79 -9.78 5.41
C ASN A 98 5.74 -9.83 4.28
N PHE A 99 4.53 -10.29 4.58
CA PHE A 99 3.42 -10.22 3.64
C PHE A 99 3.02 -8.77 3.32
N ARG A 100 2.92 -7.90 4.34
CA ARG A 100 2.54 -6.49 4.15
C ARG A 100 3.59 -5.68 3.39
N TRP A 101 4.88 -5.89 3.62
CA TRP A 101 5.95 -5.16 2.92
C TRP A 101 5.99 -5.46 1.42
N ARG A 102 5.46 -6.61 0.98
CA ARG A 102 5.28 -6.91 -0.44
C ARG A 102 4.27 -5.98 -1.13
N TYR A 103 3.34 -5.39 -0.39
CA TYR A 103 2.47 -4.33 -0.93
C TYR A 103 3.25 -3.06 -1.21
N HIS A 104 4.34 -2.79 -0.49
CA HIS A 104 5.27 -1.70 -0.76
C HIS A 104 6.39 -2.12 -1.73
N GLY A 105 6.24 -3.31 -2.34
CA GLY A 105 7.17 -3.87 -3.32
C GLY A 105 8.44 -4.47 -2.74
N LEU A 106 8.55 -4.60 -1.41
CA LEU A 106 9.68 -5.21 -0.71
C LEU A 106 9.43 -6.70 -0.46
N PHE A 107 10.36 -7.53 -0.91
CA PHE A 107 10.32 -8.98 -0.76
C PHE A 107 11.50 -9.43 0.08
N TYR A 108 11.24 -9.90 1.29
CA TYR A 108 12.28 -10.41 2.16
C TYR A 108 12.83 -11.73 1.61
N VAL A 109 14.15 -11.84 1.45
CA VAL A 109 14.83 -12.92 0.72
C VAL A 109 15.24 -14.09 1.65
N ALA A 110 14.79 -14.09 2.89
CA ALA A 110 15.04 -15.20 3.82
C ALA A 110 14.50 -16.55 3.29
N PRO A 111 15.17 -17.66 3.63
CA PRO A 111 16.37 -17.75 4.48
C PRO A 111 17.70 -17.52 3.74
N ALA A 112 17.66 -17.29 2.43
CA ALA A 112 18.88 -17.20 1.61
C ALA A 112 19.71 -15.96 1.93
N GLN A 113 19.06 -14.83 2.25
CA GLN A 113 19.73 -13.59 2.60
C GLN A 113 18.87 -12.73 3.53
N ASN A 114 19.52 -12.06 4.49
CA ASN A 114 18.90 -11.01 5.29
C ASN A 114 18.93 -9.69 4.51
N SER A 115 18.05 -9.59 3.51
CA SER A 115 17.89 -8.39 2.68
C SER A 115 16.52 -8.40 2.01
N TYR A 116 16.15 -7.25 1.42
CA TYR A 116 15.01 -7.11 0.55
C TYR A 116 15.41 -7.06 -0.92
N MET A 117 14.57 -7.64 -1.75
CA MET A 117 14.44 -7.25 -3.16
C MET A 117 13.28 -6.26 -3.27
N CYS A 118 13.50 -5.10 -3.88
CA CYS A 118 12.43 -4.17 -4.21
C CYS A 118 12.06 -4.28 -5.69
N ARG A 119 10.77 -4.47 -5.97
CA ARG A 119 10.22 -4.44 -7.33
C ARG A 119 9.46 -3.15 -7.55
N LEU A 120 9.82 -2.43 -8.60
CA LEU A 120 9.17 -1.17 -8.99
C LEU A 120 7.83 -1.44 -9.68
N ARG A 121 7.17 -0.38 -10.15
CA ARG A 121 6.04 -0.42 -11.07
C ARG A 121 6.29 0.59 -12.19
N ILE A 122 6.51 0.07 -13.39
CA ILE A 122 6.94 0.83 -14.56
C ILE A 122 5.93 0.51 -15.68
N PRO A 123 4.86 1.32 -15.85
CA PRO A 123 3.87 1.05 -16.89
C PRO A 123 4.54 1.03 -18.27
N ASN A 124 4.20 0.01 -19.06
CA ASN A 124 4.77 -0.22 -20.38
C ASN A 124 6.30 -0.43 -20.40
N GLY A 125 6.96 -0.55 -19.24
CA GLY A 125 8.41 -0.62 -19.13
C GLY A 125 9.14 0.67 -19.54
N ILE A 126 8.44 1.81 -19.59
CA ILE A 126 9.02 3.08 -20.03
C ILE A 126 9.51 3.87 -18.82
N LEU A 127 10.77 4.30 -18.90
CA LEU A 127 11.39 5.24 -17.97
C LEU A 127 11.98 6.41 -18.76
N THR A 128 12.04 7.56 -18.11
CA THR A 128 12.86 8.68 -18.56
C THR A 128 14.33 8.44 -18.18
N HIS A 129 15.26 9.15 -18.84
CA HIS A 129 16.69 8.94 -18.60
C HIS A 129 17.10 9.23 -17.14
N TRP A 130 16.53 10.28 -16.53
CA TRP A 130 16.81 10.64 -15.13
C TRP A 130 16.21 9.64 -14.14
N GLN A 131 15.04 9.07 -14.44
CA GLN A 131 14.47 8.00 -13.62
C GLN A 131 15.35 6.76 -13.64
N PHE A 132 15.87 6.37 -14.81
CA PHE A 132 16.76 5.21 -14.91
C PHE A 132 18.10 5.47 -14.18
N ALA A 133 18.71 6.64 -14.37
CA ALA A 133 19.91 7.04 -13.64
C ALA A 133 19.68 7.09 -12.12
N GLY A 134 18.59 7.69 -11.67
CA GLY A 134 18.25 7.76 -10.24
C GLY A 134 18.01 6.39 -9.61
N VAL A 135 17.43 5.43 -10.35
CA VAL A 135 17.31 4.04 -9.86
C VAL A 135 18.68 3.37 -9.74
N ALA A 136 19.62 3.66 -10.65
CA ALA A 136 20.99 3.18 -10.53
C ALA A 136 21.68 3.76 -9.29
N ASP A 137 21.58 5.08 -9.06
CA ASP A 137 22.13 5.75 -7.88
C ASP A 137 21.54 5.18 -6.57
N LEU A 138 20.23 4.90 -6.55
CA LEU A 138 19.58 4.24 -5.42
C LEU A 138 20.10 2.82 -5.20
N ALA A 139 20.32 2.06 -6.28
CA ALA A 139 20.85 0.70 -6.20
C ALA A 139 22.28 0.69 -5.65
N GLU A 140 23.13 1.64 -6.04
CA GLU A 140 24.52 1.77 -5.54
C GLU A 140 24.56 2.20 -4.07
N ARG A 141 23.74 3.15 -3.66
CA ARG A 141 23.80 3.70 -2.30
C ARG A 141 23.05 2.86 -1.27
N LEU A 142 21.95 2.23 -1.66
CA LEU A 142 20.98 1.63 -0.73
C LEU A 142 20.73 0.13 -0.97
N GLY A 143 21.23 -0.42 -2.08
CA GLY A 143 21.14 -1.84 -2.42
C GLY A 143 22.52 -2.44 -2.72
N GLY A 144 22.56 -3.47 -3.56
CA GLY A 144 23.79 -4.19 -3.94
C GLY A 144 24.57 -3.59 -5.10
N GLY A 145 24.20 -2.41 -5.61
CA GLY A 145 24.84 -1.80 -6.79
C GLY A 145 24.44 -2.40 -8.14
N TYR A 146 23.34 -3.15 -8.20
CA TYR A 146 22.82 -3.73 -9.43
C TYR A 146 21.29 -3.81 -9.44
N ALA A 147 20.73 -3.95 -10.65
CA ALA A 147 19.30 -4.18 -10.87
C ALA A 147 19.09 -5.29 -11.91
N HIS A 148 17.98 -6.01 -11.78
CA HIS A 148 17.56 -7.03 -12.74
C HIS A 148 16.33 -6.57 -13.53
N VAL A 149 16.35 -6.78 -14.85
CA VAL A 149 15.16 -6.68 -15.69
C VAL A 149 14.29 -7.92 -15.49
N THR A 150 12.97 -7.72 -15.35
CA THR A 150 12.00 -8.80 -15.18
C THR A 150 11.29 -9.14 -16.48
N THR A 151 10.67 -10.32 -16.54
CA THR A 151 9.78 -10.75 -17.63
C THR A 151 8.53 -9.87 -17.82
N ARG A 152 8.29 -8.90 -16.94
CA ARG A 152 7.18 -7.93 -17.03
C ARG A 152 7.65 -6.50 -17.30
N ALA A 153 8.74 -6.35 -18.05
CA ALA A 153 9.32 -5.06 -18.45
C ALA A 153 9.43 -4.09 -17.25
N ASN A 154 10.17 -4.52 -16.23
CA ASN A 154 10.27 -3.83 -14.94
C ASN A 154 11.65 -4.08 -14.35
N LEU A 155 12.01 -3.33 -13.31
CA LEU A 155 13.28 -3.45 -12.60
C LEU A 155 13.08 -4.01 -11.18
N GLN A 156 14.09 -4.76 -10.72
CA GLN A 156 14.24 -5.22 -9.35
C GLN A 156 15.62 -4.85 -8.83
N VAL A 157 15.68 -4.09 -7.74
CA VAL A 157 16.92 -3.83 -6.98
C VAL A 157 16.96 -4.80 -5.81
N ARG A 158 18.16 -5.31 -5.50
CA ARG A 158 18.37 -6.35 -4.48
C ARG A 158 19.34 -5.88 -3.42
N GLU A 159 19.45 -6.69 -2.37
CA GLU A 159 20.40 -6.48 -1.27
C GLU A 159 20.13 -5.18 -0.50
N ILE A 160 18.87 -4.76 -0.46
CA ILE A 160 18.45 -3.60 0.32
C ILE A 160 18.32 -4.06 1.78
N THR A 161 19.10 -3.48 2.68
CA THR A 161 19.05 -3.82 4.12
C THR A 161 17.74 -3.33 4.75
N ALA A 162 17.45 -3.79 5.97
CA ALA A 162 16.26 -3.34 6.69
C ALA A 162 16.24 -1.81 6.89
N GLU A 163 17.36 -1.23 7.28
CA GLU A 163 17.54 0.19 7.56
C GLU A 163 17.41 1.04 6.30
N ASN A 164 17.89 0.53 5.16
CA ASN A 164 17.88 1.25 3.88
C ASN A 164 16.52 1.19 3.17
N ALA A 165 15.66 0.23 3.50
CA ALA A 165 14.44 -0.03 2.77
C ALA A 165 13.44 1.15 2.72
N PRO A 166 13.20 1.91 3.82
CA PRO A 166 12.38 3.13 3.77
C PRO A 166 12.98 4.17 2.84
N GLY A 167 14.28 4.46 2.97
CA GLY A 167 14.97 5.44 2.14
C GLY A 167 14.97 5.08 0.65
N PHE A 168 14.98 3.79 0.33
CA PHE A 168 14.85 3.34 -1.06
C PHE A 168 13.46 3.63 -1.64
N ILE A 169 12.38 3.35 -0.88
CA ILE A 169 11.00 3.63 -1.30
C ILE A 169 10.74 5.14 -1.40
N GLU A 170 11.20 5.91 -0.42
CA GLU A 170 11.09 7.37 -0.40
C GLU A 170 11.85 7.96 -1.61
N GLY A 171 13.08 7.51 -1.87
CA GLY A 171 13.86 7.95 -3.03
C GLY A 171 13.25 7.59 -4.39
N LEU A 172 12.57 6.44 -4.52
CA LEU A 172 11.78 6.15 -5.72
C LEU A 172 10.65 7.19 -5.91
N SER A 173 10.00 7.59 -4.81
CA SER A 173 8.91 8.56 -4.85
C SER A 173 9.42 9.95 -5.28
N ASP A 174 10.61 10.35 -4.82
CA ASP A 174 11.28 11.59 -5.24
C ASP A 174 11.57 11.61 -6.75
N LEU A 175 11.81 10.45 -7.37
CA LEU A 175 11.99 10.29 -8.82
C LEU A 175 10.66 10.22 -9.60
N GLY A 176 9.52 10.32 -8.93
CA GLY A 176 8.19 10.11 -9.53
C GLY A 176 7.94 8.65 -9.93
N LEU A 177 8.62 7.70 -9.29
CA LEU A 177 8.42 6.27 -9.44
C LEU A 177 7.72 5.69 -8.21
N THR A 178 7.28 4.44 -8.30
CA THR A 178 6.68 3.74 -7.15
C THR A 178 6.93 2.25 -7.20
N ALA A 179 6.97 1.62 -6.02
CA ALA A 179 6.94 0.18 -5.83
C ALA A 179 5.59 -0.30 -5.26
N LYS A 180 4.66 0.63 -4.97
CA LYS A 180 3.34 0.35 -4.40
C LYS A 180 2.59 -0.67 -5.26
N GLY A 181 2.03 -1.68 -4.62
CA GLY A 181 1.23 -2.75 -5.22
C GLY A 181 2.00 -3.71 -6.15
N SER A 182 3.33 -3.75 -6.14
CA SER A 182 4.08 -4.61 -7.08
C SER A 182 4.15 -6.09 -6.66
N GLY A 183 3.72 -6.42 -5.43
CA GLY A 183 3.77 -7.76 -4.84
C GLY A 183 2.48 -8.20 -4.14
N ALA A 184 2.54 -9.40 -3.55
CA ALA A 184 1.40 -10.06 -2.89
C ALA A 184 0.12 -10.07 -3.76
N ASP A 185 -1.04 -9.84 -3.16
CA ASP A 185 -2.36 -9.94 -3.78
C ASP A 185 -2.76 -8.64 -4.49
N ASN A 186 -1.82 -8.07 -5.27
CA ASN A 186 -2.05 -6.88 -6.07
C ASN A 186 -1.94 -7.18 -7.57
N ILE A 187 -2.58 -6.34 -8.38
CA ILE A 187 -2.36 -6.30 -9.83
C ILE A 187 -0.90 -5.94 -10.08
N ARG A 188 -0.21 -6.77 -10.86
CA ARG A 188 1.23 -6.63 -11.14
C ARG A 188 1.50 -5.52 -12.15
N ASN A 189 2.75 -5.38 -12.58
CA ASN A 189 3.14 -4.38 -13.58
C ASN A 189 2.29 -4.50 -14.85
N VAL A 190 1.89 -3.36 -15.41
CA VAL A 190 1.10 -3.29 -16.65
C VAL A 190 2.07 -3.25 -17.82
N THR A 191 2.14 -4.36 -18.55
CA THR A 191 3.01 -4.53 -19.72
C THR A 191 2.28 -4.08 -20.98
N GLY A 192 3.02 -3.55 -21.95
CA GLY A 192 2.54 -3.31 -23.31
C GLY A 192 3.63 -3.58 -24.32
N SER A 193 3.45 -3.11 -25.55
CA SER A 193 4.44 -3.31 -26.62
C SER A 193 5.74 -2.58 -26.29
N ALA A 194 6.87 -3.26 -26.48
CA ALA A 194 8.21 -2.69 -26.30
C ALA A 194 8.53 -1.61 -27.34
N THR A 195 7.85 -1.64 -28.49
CA THR A 195 8.02 -0.69 -29.59
C THR A 195 6.83 0.26 -29.73
N ALA A 196 6.02 0.42 -28.68
CA ALA A 196 4.85 1.28 -28.70
C ALA A 196 5.19 2.74 -29.03
N GLY A 197 4.54 3.29 -30.06
CA GLY A 197 4.74 4.64 -30.57
C GLY A 197 5.95 4.83 -31.48
N ILE A 198 6.68 3.75 -31.81
CA ILE A 198 7.84 3.80 -32.71
C ILE A 198 7.77 2.79 -33.86
N ASP A 199 7.00 1.70 -33.71
CA ASP A 199 6.86 0.69 -34.76
C ASP A 199 5.82 1.14 -35.81
N PRO A 200 6.21 1.30 -37.09
CA PRO A 200 5.28 1.70 -38.15
C PRO A 200 4.18 0.66 -38.44
N LEU A 201 4.33 -0.56 -37.94
CA LEU A 201 3.35 -1.64 -38.06
C LEU A 201 2.53 -1.82 -36.78
N GLU A 202 2.67 -0.95 -35.78
CA GLU A 202 1.89 -1.08 -34.55
C GLU A 202 0.39 -0.95 -34.83
N LEU A 203 -0.39 -1.88 -34.27
CA LEU A 203 -1.85 -1.81 -34.37
C LEU A 203 -2.44 -0.78 -33.41
N LEU A 204 -1.76 -0.55 -32.28
CA LEU A 204 -2.20 0.30 -31.19
C LEU A 204 -1.02 0.71 -30.33
N ASP A 205 -0.90 2.02 -30.08
CA ASP A 205 0.01 2.53 -29.07
C ASP A 205 -0.48 2.14 -27.67
N THR A 206 0.22 1.19 -27.04
CA THR A 206 -0.14 0.67 -25.71
C THR A 206 0.20 1.61 -24.53
N ARG A 207 1.00 2.66 -24.75
CA ARG A 207 1.49 3.56 -23.68
C ARG A 207 0.37 4.27 -22.90
N PRO A 208 -0.60 4.97 -23.56
CA PRO A 208 -1.68 5.64 -22.83
C PRO A 208 -2.54 4.66 -22.02
N HIS A 209 -2.78 3.46 -22.54
CA HIS A 209 -3.55 2.42 -21.84
C HIS A 209 -2.81 1.87 -20.63
N ALA A 210 -1.53 1.53 -20.79
CA ALA A 210 -0.72 1.03 -19.68
C ALA A 210 -0.59 2.07 -18.55
N ARG A 211 -0.43 3.35 -18.91
CA ARG A 211 -0.39 4.47 -17.96
C ARG A 211 -1.74 4.67 -17.26
N ALA A 212 -2.85 4.67 -17.99
CA ALA A 212 -4.18 4.80 -17.41
C ALA A 212 -4.45 3.67 -16.40
N TRP A 213 -4.11 2.43 -16.76
CA TRP A 213 -4.29 1.28 -15.89
C TRP A 213 -3.36 1.30 -14.68
N HIS A 214 -2.14 1.77 -14.83
CA HIS A 214 -1.24 2.03 -13.70
C HIS A 214 -1.84 3.00 -12.67
N HIS A 215 -2.43 4.10 -13.13
CA HIS A 215 -3.06 5.06 -12.22
C HIS A 215 -4.36 4.54 -11.62
N HIS A 216 -5.16 3.77 -12.37
CA HIS A 216 -6.34 3.08 -11.82
C HIS A 216 -5.93 2.19 -10.63
N ILE A 217 -4.94 1.31 -10.82
CA ILE A 217 -4.46 0.37 -9.78
C ILE A 217 -3.91 1.08 -8.53
N LEU A 218 -3.42 2.32 -8.65
CA LEU A 218 -2.82 3.04 -7.52
C LEU A 218 -3.83 3.80 -6.66
N ASN A 219 -4.99 4.13 -7.24
CA ASN A 219 -5.98 5.05 -6.66
C ASN A 219 -7.33 4.40 -6.38
N ASP A 220 -7.65 3.28 -7.03
CA ASP A 220 -8.77 2.41 -6.70
C ASP A 220 -8.28 1.21 -5.88
#